data_AF-E9RXK5-F1
#
_entry.id   AF-E9RXK5-F1
#
_cell.length_a   1.000
_cell.length_b   1.000
_cell.length_c   1.000
_cell.angle_alpha   90.00
_cell.angle_beta   90.00
_cell.angle_gamma   90.00
#
_symmetry.space_group_name_H-M   'P 1'
#
loop_
_entity.id
_entity.type
_entity.pdbx_description
1 polymer ?
#
loop_
_entity_poly.entity_id
_entity_poly.type
_entity_poly.pdbx_seq_one_letter_code
_entity_poly.pdbx_strand_id
1 'polypeptide(L)'
;MGNLLVYSGITTKIRAMRSRLLSEKDFEEISALHNVPEVVAYLKKHSAYADDFAQIDENKLHRGDVEKILVQSLYDDYSRLYRFSGIEVRKFLKLYLKRYEVDLINYCLRIIFNHYEQPFDLNYKRTFF
;
A
#
# COMPACT_ATOMS: atom_id res chain seq x y z
N MET A 1 13.77 9.78 29.83
CA MET A 1 13.15 10.74 28.89
C MET A 1 13.61 10.59 27.43
N GLY A 2 14.79 10.03 27.12
CA GLY A 2 15.27 9.91 25.73
C GLY A 2 14.37 9.12 24.77
N ASN A 3 13.70 8.06 25.24
CA ASN A 3 12.84 7.22 24.41
C ASN A 3 11.58 7.96 23.89
N LEU A 4 11.04 8.90 24.67
CA LEU A 4 9.83 9.63 24.33
C LEU A 4 10.09 10.59 23.15
N LEU A 5 11.27 11.22 23.12
CA LEU A 5 11.70 12.06 22.01
C LEU A 5 11.96 11.25 20.73
N VAL A 6 12.58 10.07 20.86
CA VAL A 6 12.86 9.18 19.70
C VAL A 6 11.58 8.75 18.98
N TYR A 7 10.50 8.45 19.71
CA TYR A 7 9.26 7.93 19.11
C TYR A 7 8.15 8.98 18.87
N SER A 8 8.16 10.11 19.58
CA SER A 8 7.08 11.12 19.48
C SER A 8 6.81 11.60 18.05
N GLY A 9 7.87 11.89 17.28
CA GLY A 9 7.76 12.32 15.89
C GLY A 9 7.12 11.25 15.00
N ILE A 10 7.61 10.01 15.08
CA ILE A 10 7.08 8.93 14.24
C ILE A 10 5.64 8.58 14.62
N THR A 11 5.30 8.57 15.91
CA THR A 11 3.93 8.34 16.38
C THR A 11 2.98 9.41 15.85
N THR A 12 3.41 10.67 15.85
CA THR A 12 2.61 11.77 15.30
C THR A 12 2.41 11.63 13.79
N LYS A 13 3.48 11.29 13.06
CA LYS A 13 3.38 11.01 11.62
C LYS A 13 2.43 9.86 11.31
N ILE A 14 2.53 8.75 12.05
CA ILE A 14 1.64 7.60 11.88
C ILE A 14 0.18 8.01 12.14
N ARG A 15 -0.09 8.80 13.18
CA ARG A 15 -1.45 9.29 13.46
C ARG A 15 -2.00 10.16 12.33
N ALA A 16 -1.17 11.05 11.78
CA ALA A 16 -1.55 11.91 10.66
C ALA A 16 -1.77 11.13 9.34
N MET A 17 -1.02 10.05 9.10
CA MET A 17 -1.27 9.15 7.97
C MET A 17 -2.56 8.34 8.20
N ARG A 18 -2.73 7.78 9.40
CA ARG A 18 -3.91 7.00 9.78
C ARG A 18 -5.22 7.79 9.68
N SER A 19 -5.21 9.10 10.00
CA SER A 19 -6.41 9.93 9.90
C SER A 19 -6.92 10.12 8.47
N ARG A 20 -6.13 9.73 7.47
CA ARG A 20 -6.52 9.76 6.05
C ARG A 20 -7.02 8.42 5.53
N LEU A 21 -7.00 7.35 6.34
CA LEU A 21 -7.51 6.05 5.90
C LEU A 21 -9.03 6.06 5.81
N LEU A 22 -9.58 5.12 5.04
CA LEU A 22 -11.01 4.88 4.97
C LEU A 22 -11.58 4.61 6.36
N SER A 23 -12.64 5.33 6.68
CA SER A 23 -13.49 5.11 7.84
C SER A 23 -14.51 4.01 7.58
N GLU A 24 -15.20 3.57 8.61
CA GLU A 24 -16.29 2.60 8.49
C GLU A 24 -17.39 3.10 7.54
N LYS A 25 -17.74 4.39 7.61
CA LYS A 25 -18.68 5.03 6.68
C LYS A 25 -18.20 5.00 5.24
N ASP A 26 -16.91 5.21 5.00
CA ASP A 26 -16.36 5.10 3.65
C ASP A 26 -16.55 3.68 3.09
N PHE A 27 -16.39 2.65 3.92
CA PHE A 27 -16.64 1.28 3.51
C PHE A 27 -18.13 1.00 3.24
N GLU A 28 -19.04 1.58 4.02
CA GLU A 28 -20.49 1.52 3.75
C GLU A 28 -20.82 2.15 2.39
N GLU A 29 -20.28 3.35 2.11
CA GLU A 29 -20.48 4.03 0.83
C GLU A 29 -19.89 3.23 -0.34
N ILE A 30 -18.67 2.70 -0.20
CA ILE A 30 -18.02 1.86 -1.21
C ILE A 30 -18.84 0.59 -1.48
N SER A 31 -19.46 0.00 -0.45
CA SER A 31 -20.25 -1.23 -0.59
C SER A 31 -21.51 -1.06 -1.44
N ALA A 32 -22.01 0.18 -1.56
CA ALA A 32 -23.16 0.51 -2.37
C ALA A 32 -22.81 0.73 -3.86
N LEU A 33 -21.52 0.81 -4.21
CA LEU A 33 -21.05 1.01 -5.59
C LEU A 33 -21.19 -0.29 -6.41
N HIS A 34 -21.46 -0.13 -7.71
CA HIS A 34 -21.88 -1.24 -8.56
C HIS A 34 -20.76 -1.79 -9.46
N ASN A 35 -19.66 -1.04 -9.64
CA ASN A 35 -18.57 -1.44 -10.51
C ASN A 35 -17.20 -0.91 -10.06
N VAL A 36 -16.13 -1.49 -10.62
CA VAL A 36 -14.74 -1.13 -10.29
C VAL A 36 -14.41 0.34 -10.59
N PRO A 37 -14.77 0.91 -11.76
CA PRO A 37 -14.54 2.33 -12.03
C PRO A 37 -15.13 3.27 -10.98
N GLU A 38 -16.36 3.00 -10.51
CA GLU A 38 -16.99 3.80 -9.43
C GLU A 38 -16.16 3.77 -8.14
N VAL A 39 -15.64 2.60 -7.76
CA VAL A 39 -14.76 2.47 -6.58
C VAL A 39 -13.47 3.27 -6.79
N VAL A 40 -12.86 3.22 -7.97
CA VAL A 40 -11.65 3.99 -8.27
C VAL A 40 -11.93 5.50 -8.23
N ALA A 41 -13.06 5.94 -8.80
CA ALA A 41 -13.51 7.33 -8.75
C ALA A 41 -13.70 7.81 -7.31
N TYR A 42 -14.23 6.94 -6.44
CA TYR A 42 -14.35 7.22 -5.00
C TYR A 42 -12.97 7.34 -4.34
N LEU A 43 -12.09 6.37 -4.53
CA LEU A 43 -10.75 6.35 -3.93
C LEU A 43 -9.90 7.56 -4.37
N LYS A 44 -10.01 8.01 -5.62
CA LYS A 44 -9.33 9.22 -6.12
C LYS A 44 -9.68 10.50 -5.36
N LYS A 45 -10.91 10.60 -4.85
CA LYS A 45 -11.35 11.75 -4.05
C LYS A 45 -10.78 11.70 -2.63
N HIS A 46 -10.29 10.54 -2.20
CA HIS A 46 -9.80 10.33 -0.85
C HIS A 46 -8.30 10.62 -0.77
N SER A 47 -7.92 11.52 0.15
CA SER A 47 -6.55 12.08 0.23
C SER A 47 -5.44 11.06 0.47
N ALA A 48 -5.76 9.87 1.02
CA ALA A 48 -4.76 8.81 1.18
C ALA A 48 -4.36 8.14 -0.14
N TYR A 49 -5.28 8.09 -1.11
CA TYR A 49 -5.12 7.32 -2.35
C TYR A 49 -5.05 8.19 -3.60
N ALA A 50 -5.41 9.47 -3.50
CA ALA A 50 -5.47 10.41 -4.62
C ALA A 50 -4.18 10.41 -5.46
N ASP A 51 -3.02 10.47 -4.82
CA ASP A 51 -1.72 10.51 -5.51
C ASP A 51 -1.46 9.22 -6.33
N ASP A 52 -1.79 8.06 -5.76
CA ASP A 52 -1.52 6.75 -6.35
C ASP A 52 -2.42 6.48 -7.57
N PHE A 53 -3.61 7.07 -7.59
CA PHE A 53 -4.57 6.95 -8.71
C PHE A 53 -4.54 8.14 -9.68
N ALA A 54 -3.78 9.21 -9.42
CA ALA A 54 -3.85 10.48 -10.15
C ALA A 54 -3.62 10.36 -11.67
N GLN A 55 -2.73 9.46 -12.10
CA GLN A 55 -2.31 9.33 -13.50
C GLN A 55 -3.06 8.23 -14.27
N ILE A 56 -4.11 7.65 -13.69
CA ILE A 56 -4.71 6.42 -14.20
C ILE A 56 -6.12 6.67 -14.75
N ASP A 57 -6.36 6.19 -15.97
CA ASP A 57 -7.68 6.19 -16.61
C ASP A 57 -8.56 5.09 -16.00
N GLU A 58 -9.64 5.49 -15.35
CA GLU A 58 -10.54 4.63 -14.57
C GLU A 58 -11.26 3.60 -15.45
N ASN A 59 -11.46 3.93 -16.73
CA ASN A 59 -12.19 3.08 -17.67
C ASN A 59 -11.35 1.90 -18.19
N LYS A 60 -10.05 1.88 -17.90
CA LYS A 60 -9.13 0.83 -18.32
C LYS A 60 -8.69 -0.08 -17.17
N LEU A 61 -9.13 0.21 -15.94
CA LEU A 61 -8.73 -0.53 -14.76
C LEU A 61 -9.63 -1.73 -14.51
N HIS A 62 -9.02 -2.92 -14.49
CA HIS A 62 -9.65 -4.11 -13.93
C HIS A 62 -9.36 -4.20 -12.43
N ARG A 63 -10.15 -5.03 -11.73
CA ARG A 63 -9.97 -5.31 -10.30
C ARG A 63 -8.51 -5.64 -9.94
N GLY A 64 -7.86 -6.48 -10.74
CA GLY A 64 -6.48 -6.89 -10.49
C GLY A 64 -5.48 -5.74 -10.57
N ASP A 65 -5.74 -4.71 -11.39
CA ASP A 65 -4.86 -3.56 -11.51
C ASP A 65 -5.05 -2.59 -10.34
N VAL A 66 -6.30 -2.41 -9.89
CA VAL A 66 -6.61 -1.65 -8.67
C VAL A 66 -5.93 -2.28 -7.44
N GLU A 67 -5.99 -3.60 -7.30
CA GLU A 67 -5.30 -4.30 -6.21
C GLU A 67 -3.78 -4.07 -6.24
N LYS A 68 -3.16 -4.06 -7.43
CA LYS A 68 -1.72 -3.77 -7.56
C LYS A 68 -1.37 -2.35 -7.12
N ILE A 69 -2.18 -1.36 -7.50
CA ILE A 69 -2.00 0.05 -7.11
C ILE A 69 -2.13 0.19 -5.59
N LEU A 70 -3.13 -0.43 -4.98
CA LEU A 70 -3.30 -0.41 -3.52
C LEU A 70 -2.13 -1.07 -2.80
N VAL A 71 -1.54 -2.13 -3.37
CA VAL A 71 -0.31 -2.73 -2.83
C VAL A 71 0.89 -1.79 -2.97
N GLN A 72 1.01 -1.05 -4.08
CA GLN A 72 2.06 -0.02 -4.23
C GLN A 72 1.89 1.12 -3.22
N SER A 73 0.67 1.59 -3.01
CA SER A 73 0.34 2.58 -1.98
C SER A 73 0.86 2.18 -0.60
N LEU A 74 0.70 0.89 -0.24
CA LEU A 74 1.24 0.33 1.02
C LEU A 74 2.77 0.41 1.09
N TYR A 75 3.46 0.14 -0.02
CA TYR A 75 4.92 0.24 -0.14
C TYR A 75 5.41 1.70 -0.06
N ASP A 76 4.65 2.63 -0.63
CA ASP A 76 4.94 4.06 -0.55
C ASP A 76 4.76 4.59 0.86
N ASP A 77 3.73 4.16 1.58
CA ASP A 77 3.53 4.48 2.99
C ASP A 77 4.66 3.92 3.88
N TYR A 78 5.08 2.67 3.65
CA TYR A 78 6.27 2.13 4.31
C TYR A 78 7.50 3.01 4.02
N SER A 79 7.72 3.38 2.76
CA SER A 79 8.86 4.23 2.35
C SER A 79 8.83 5.60 3.01
N ARG A 80 7.65 6.23 3.10
CA ARG A 80 7.42 7.51 3.79
C ARG A 80 7.74 7.41 5.28
N LEU A 81 7.33 6.32 5.94
CA LEU A 81 7.62 6.07 7.36
C LEU A 81 9.11 5.80 7.58
N TYR A 82 9.73 4.97 6.73
CA TYR A 82 11.15 4.63 6.81
C TYR A 82 12.06 5.86 6.64
N ARG A 83 11.78 6.70 5.64
CA ARG A 83 12.55 7.93 5.37
C ARG A 83 12.49 8.90 6.54
N PHE A 84 11.30 9.07 7.14
CA PHE A 84 11.08 9.96 8.29
C PHE A 84 11.64 9.42 9.61
N SER A 85 11.77 8.10 9.73
CA SER A 85 12.20 7.42 10.95
C SER A 85 13.67 7.67 11.28
N GLY A 86 13.97 7.80 12.57
CA GLY A 86 15.34 7.76 13.10
C GLY A 86 15.95 6.34 13.10
N ILE A 87 17.22 6.24 13.48
CA ILE A 87 18.00 4.98 13.40
C ILE A 87 17.32 3.81 14.12
N GLU A 88 16.83 4.02 15.35
CA GLU A 88 16.20 2.95 16.14
C GLU A 88 14.92 2.42 15.50
N VAL A 89 14.05 3.32 15.03
CA VAL A 89 12.81 2.95 14.35
C VAL A 89 13.11 2.26 13.01
N ARG A 90 14.14 2.70 12.28
CA ARG A 90 14.56 2.04 11.03
C ARG A 90 15.03 0.60 11.24
N LYS A 91 15.66 0.28 12.37
CA LYS A 91 16.01 -1.13 12.70
C LYS A 91 14.76 -2.00 12.76
N PHE A 92 13.71 -1.52 13.42
CA PHE A 92 12.42 -2.21 13.46
C PHE A 92 11.77 -2.30 12.08
N LEU A 93 11.72 -1.20 11.31
CA LEU A 93 11.11 -1.20 9.98
C LEU A 93 11.83 -2.14 9.01
N LYS A 94 13.17 -2.26 9.08
CA LYS A 94 13.93 -3.25 8.31
C LYS A 94 13.53 -4.69 8.64
N LEU A 95 13.25 -4.98 9.92
CA LEU A 95 12.72 -6.29 10.30
C LEU A 95 11.30 -6.48 9.76
N TYR A 96 10.46 -5.45 9.84
CA TYR A 96 9.11 -5.49 9.30
C TYR A 96 9.07 -5.73 7.78
N LEU A 97 10.01 -5.12 7.03
CA LEU A 97 10.17 -5.33 5.58
C LEU A 97 10.36 -6.80 5.21
N LYS A 98 10.93 -7.63 6.10
CA LYS A 98 11.10 -9.07 5.86
C LYS A 98 9.77 -9.79 5.63
N ARG A 99 8.67 -9.29 6.19
CA ARG A 99 7.34 -9.81 5.88
C ARG A 99 6.98 -9.64 4.40
N TYR A 100 7.24 -8.45 3.84
CA TYR A 100 6.97 -8.18 2.43
C TYR A 100 7.87 -9.00 1.51
N GLU A 101 9.14 -9.21 1.88
CA GLU A 101 10.05 -10.10 1.15
C GLU A 101 9.55 -11.56 1.15
N VAL A 102 9.08 -12.06 2.30
CA VAL A 102 8.52 -13.41 2.43
C VAL A 102 7.25 -13.56 1.58
N ASP A 103 6.37 -12.56 1.59
CA ASP A 103 5.15 -12.56 0.76
C ASP A 103 5.50 -12.61 -0.74
N LEU A 104 6.54 -11.86 -1.16
CA LEU A 104 7.04 -11.90 -2.53
C LEU A 104 7.63 -13.27 -2.89
N ILE A 105 8.46 -13.84 -2.02
CA ILE A 105 9.05 -15.18 -2.23
C ILE A 105 7.93 -16.22 -2.37
N ASN A 106 6.94 -16.22 -1.47
CA ASN A 106 5.80 -17.14 -1.53
C ASN A 106 5.00 -16.97 -2.81
N TYR A 107 4.79 -15.73 -3.27
CA TYR A 107 4.14 -15.47 -4.54
C TYR A 107 4.91 -16.06 -5.73
N CYS A 108 6.23 -15.85 -5.77
CA CYS A 108 7.11 -16.44 -6.79
C CYS A 108 7.12 -17.97 -6.74
N LEU A 109 7.18 -18.57 -5.55
CA LEU A 109 7.13 -20.02 -5.38
C LEU A 109 5.81 -20.59 -5.88
N ARG A 110 4.67 -19.94 -5.59
CA ARG A 110 3.36 -20.37 -6.09
C ARG A 110 3.29 -20.37 -7.62
N ILE A 111 3.93 -19.40 -8.27
CA ILE A 111 4.05 -19.36 -9.73
C ILE A 111 4.79 -20.59 -10.25
N ILE A 112 5.96 -20.88 -9.65
CA ILE A 112 6.83 -21.98 -10.07
C ILE A 112 6.14 -23.33 -9.83
N PHE A 113 5.62 -23.58 -8.63
CA PHE A 113 5.06 -24.89 -8.27
C PHE A 113 3.76 -25.22 -9.02
N ASN A 114 2.91 -24.23 -9.26
CA ASN A 114 1.65 -24.46 -9.97
C ASN A 114 1.83 -24.52 -11.50
N HIS A 115 3.05 -24.34 -12.01
CA HIS A 115 3.35 -24.30 -13.45
C HIS A 115 2.41 -23.35 -14.20
N TYR A 116 2.05 -22.22 -13.58
CA TYR A 116 1.15 -21.27 -14.22
C TYR A 116 1.78 -20.84 -15.56
N GLU A 117 0.99 -20.76 -16.63
CA GLU A 117 1.44 -20.15 -17.87
C GLU A 117 1.44 -18.62 -17.72
N GLN A 118 2.40 -17.95 -18.34
CA GLN A 118 2.46 -16.49 -18.37
C GLN A 118 1.15 -15.90 -18.95
N PRO A 119 0.71 -14.70 -18.50
CA PRO A 119 1.51 -13.68 -17.81
C PRO A 119 1.33 -13.62 -16.28
N PHE A 120 2.44 -13.60 -15.54
CA PHE A 120 2.47 -13.17 -14.13
C PHE A 120 3.03 -11.75 -14.07
N ASP A 121 2.31 -10.86 -13.42
CA ASP A 121 2.75 -9.48 -13.26
C ASP A 121 3.56 -9.30 -11.97
N LEU A 122 4.88 -9.31 -12.10
CA LEU A 122 5.81 -8.93 -11.02
C LEU A 122 6.29 -7.48 -11.16
N ASN A 123 5.97 -6.82 -12.28
CA ASN A 123 6.56 -5.52 -12.62
C ASN A 123 6.15 -4.45 -11.62
N TYR A 124 4.91 -4.48 -11.16
CA TYR A 124 4.40 -3.51 -10.18
C TYR A 124 5.13 -3.57 -8.83
N LYS A 125 5.82 -4.67 -8.50
CA LYS A 125 6.60 -4.82 -7.26
C LYS A 125 8.07 -4.37 -7.42
N ARG A 126 8.60 -4.33 -8.64
CA ARG A 126 10.02 -4.00 -8.91
C ARG A 126 10.45 -2.60 -8.51
N THR A 127 9.51 -1.65 -8.47
CA THR A 127 9.83 -0.28 -8.07
C THR A 127 10.22 -0.18 -6.59
N PHE A 128 9.80 -1.16 -5.77
CA PHE A 128 10.02 -1.14 -4.33
C PHE A 128 11.10 -2.11 -3.83
N PHE A 129 11.13 -3.35 -4.36
CA PHE A 129 12.13 -4.38 -4.01
C PHE A 129 13.30 -4.39 -4.98
#